data_AF-A0A7C3WFA1-F1
#
_entry.id   AF-A0A7C3WFA1-F1
#
_cell.length_a   1.000
_cell.length_b   1.000
_cell.length_c   1.000
_cell.angle_alpha   90.00
_cell.angle_beta   90.00
_cell.angle_gamma   90.00
#
_symmetry.space_group_name_H-M   'P 1'
#
loop_
_entity.id
_entity.type
_entity.pdbx_description
1 polymer ?
#
loop_
_entity_poly.entity_id
_entity_poly.type
_entity_poly.pdbx_seq_one_letter_code
_entity_poly.pdbx_strand_id
1 'polypeptide(L)'
;MEVPLYPLRFEPIFQRYLWGGHRLRSLLGKPTGPEPCAESWEICDRPNLQSLVSAGPLQGRSLYRLLQEYGRRLIGSGPSGGTERDFPTAPPEPGAPIGPEPKGVETASWSVPSSGRFPLLVKFLDAAQTLSVQVHPDDTQAAAWNLPDSGKTEAWVVLAADPGSVIYAGLRPGVGREQLLQAVRQGTCAELLHRFEPKPGDCIFLPAGTVHALGAGILVA
;
A
#
# COMPACT_ATOMS: atom_id res chain seq x y z
N MET A 1 13.62 -0.05 -31.45
CA MET A 1 14.64 0.55 -30.56
C MET A 1 14.08 0.54 -29.17
N GLU A 2 14.84 0.06 -28.18
CA GLU A 2 14.42 0.07 -26.78
C GLU A 2 14.36 1.53 -26.29
N VAL A 3 13.27 1.90 -25.60
CA VAL A 3 13.08 3.26 -25.10
C VAL A 3 13.79 3.37 -23.75
N PRO A 4 14.71 4.33 -23.53
CA PRO A 4 15.34 4.52 -22.22
C PRO A 4 14.29 4.79 -21.13
N LEU A 5 14.50 4.22 -19.94
CA LEU A 5 13.67 4.53 -18.78
C LEU A 5 13.88 5.98 -18.32
N TYR A 6 12.81 6.58 -17.82
CA TYR A 6 12.73 7.93 -17.28
C TYR A 6 11.81 7.92 -16.05
N PRO A 7 11.75 8.99 -15.24
CA PRO A 7 10.78 9.05 -14.14
C PRO A 7 9.35 8.82 -14.62
N LEU A 8 8.81 7.65 -14.33
CA LEU A 8 7.49 7.25 -14.77
C LEU A 8 6.43 7.85 -13.85
N ARG A 9 5.45 8.53 -14.45
CA ARG A 9 4.23 8.95 -13.77
C ARG A 9 3.09 8.10 -14.29
N PHE A 10 2.27 7.58 -13.38
CA PHE A 10 1.12 6.77 -13.74
C PHE A 10 -0.18 7.57 -13.62
N GLU A 11 -1.17 7.22 -14.45
CA GLU A 11 -2.53 7.72 -14.29
C GLU A 11 -3.14 7.10 -13.02
N PRO A 12 -3.71 7.92 -12.11
CA PRO A 12 -4.33 7.40 -10.91
C PRO A 12 -5.64 6.67 -11.23
N ILE A 13 -5.90 5.58 -10.52
CA ILE A 13 -7.14 4.82 -10.66
C ILE A 13 -8.03 5.12 -9.45
N PHE A 14 -9.13 5.83 -9.68
CA PHE A 14 -10.04 6.24 -8.62
C PHE A 14 -11.06 5.14 -8.30
N GLN A 15 -11.13 4.75 -7.02
CA GLN A 15 -12.15 3.86 -6.50
C GLN A 15 -13.18 4.66 -5.72
N ARG A 16 -14.47 4.36 -5.97
CA ARG A 16 -15.59 5.00 -5.30
C ARG A 16 -16.32 3.96 -4.46
N TYR A 17 -16.22 4.14 -3.14
CA TYR A 17 -16.91 3.34 -2.15
C TYR A 17 -17.75 4.26 -1.26
N LEU A 18 -18.77 3.70 -0.61
CA LEU A 18 -19.72 4.44 0.23
C LEU A 18 -19.06 5.24 1.35
N TRP A 19 -17.90 4.80 1.82
CA TRP A 19 -17.15 5.42 2.91
C TRP A 19 -16.22 6.55 2.45
N GLY A 20 -16.10 6.80 1.14
CA GLY A 20 -15.18 7.79 0.58
C GLY A 20 -15.60 9.24 0.86
N GLY A 21 -14.62 10.14 0.82
CA GLY A 21 -14.82 11.57 1.05
C GLY A 21 -14.38 12.45 -0.13
N HIS A 22 -14.03 13.70 0.16
CA HIS A 22 -13.58 14.67 -0.83
C HIS A 22 -12.12 15.14 -0.62
N ARG A 23 -11.39 14.60 0.36
CA ARG A 23 -10.04 15.06 0.71
C ARG A 23 -9.01 14.76 -0.37
N LEU A 24 -9.19 13.70 -1.16
CA LEU A 24 -8.37 13.45 -2.35
C LEU A 24 -8.40 14.67 -3.29
N ARG A 25 -9.57 15.29 -3.49
CA ARG A 25 -9.70 16.53 -4.27
C ARG A 25 -9.23 17.75 -3.48
N SER A 26 -9.77 17.97 -2.29
CA SER A 26 -9.61 19.24 -1.58
C SER A 26 -8.23 19.44 -0.94
N LEU A 27 -7.55 18.36 -0.57
CA LEU A 27 -6.22 18.42 0.06
C LEU A 27 -5.10 18.02 -0.91
N LEU A 28 -5.32 17.01 -1.75
CA LEU A 28 -4.29 16.51 -2.67
C LEU A 28 -4.43 17.00 -4.11
N GLY A 29 -5.47 17.79 -4.42
CA GLY A 29 -5.70 18.32 -5.76
C GLY A 29 -5.98 17.25 -6.82
N LYS A 30 -6.38 16.03 -6.42
CA LYS A 30 -6.64 14.94 -7.36
C LYS A 30 -7.89 15.24 -8.18
N PRO A 31 -7.89 14.95 -9.50
CA PRO A 31 -9.01 15.23 -10.40
C PRO A 31 -10.15 14.20 -10.25
N THR A 32 -10.65 13.99 -9.04
CA THR A 32 -11.70 12.99 -8.75
C THR A 32 -13.10 13.45 -9.16
N GLY A 33 -13.27 14.66 -9.69
CA GLY A 33 -14.58 15.24 -9.99
C GLY A 33 -15.38 15.65 -8.74
N PRO A 34 -16.70 15.94 -8.87
CA PRO A 34 -17.53 16.45 -7.79
C PRO A 34 -17.84 15.39 -6.72
N GLU A 35 -18.04 14.13 -7.12
CA GLU A 35 -18.48 13.02 -6.28
C GLU A 35 -17.41 12.54 -5.29
N PRO A 36 -17.81 11.96 -4.13
CA PRO A 36 -16.87 11.35 -3.19
C PRO A 36 -16.01 10.27 -3.83
N CYS A 37 -14.75 10.19 -3.40
CA CYS A 37 -13.77 9.22 -3.86
C CYS A 37 -13.05 8.64 -2.64
N ALA A 38 -13.01 7.31 -2.58
CA ALA A 38 -12.53 6.56 -1.43
C ALA A 38 -11.04 6.29 -1.54
N GLU A 39 -10.59 5.84 -2.72
CA GLU A 39 -9.18 5.52 -2.94
C GLU A 39 -8.68 6.13 -4.26
N SER A 40 -7.42 6.55 -4.27
CA SER A 40 -6.66 6.86 -5.49
C SER A 40 -5.50 5.88 -5.57
N TRP A 41 -5.52 4.95 -6.53
CA TRP A 41 -4.44 3.97 -6.70
C TRP A 41 -3.39 4.56 -7.61
N GLU A 42 -2.19 4.75 -7.08
CA GLU A 42 -1.08 5.40 -7.76
C GLU A 42 -0.20 4.38 -8.47
N ILE A 43 -0.03 3.19 -7.89
CA ILE A 43 0.73 2.08 -8.47
C ILE A 43 -0.06 0.79 -8.29
N CYS A 44 -0.42 0.13 -9.40
CA CYS A 44 -1.17 -1.12 -9.41
C CYS A 44 -0.72 -2.04 -10.56
N ASP A 45 -0.48 -3.31 -10.25
CA ASP A 45 -0.29 -4.39 -11.23
C ASP A 45 -1.11 -5.63 -10.84
N ARG A 46 -2.43 -5.46 -10.71
CA ARG A 46 -3.34 -6.56 -10.46
C ARG A 46 -3.83 -7.17 -11.79
N PRO A 47 -4.22 -8.45 -11.82
CA PRO A 47 -4.66 -9.11 -13.06
C PRO A 47 -5.74 -8.33 -13.83
N ASN A 48 -6.69 -7.74 -13.10
CA ASN A 48 -7.84 -7.04 -13.69
C ASN A 48 -7.66 -5.52 -13.77
N LEU A 49 -6.57 -4.98 -13.23
CA LEU A 49 -6.40 -3.54 -13.11
C LEU A 49 -4.92 -3.19 -13.01
N GLN A 50 -4.42 -2.37 -13.94
CA GLN A 50 -3.01 -2.01 -14.05
C GLN A 50 -2.86 -0.52 -14.27
N SER A 51 -1.89 0.09 -13.61
CA SER A 51 -1.50 1.49 -13.82
C SER A 51 -0.91 1.68 -15.22
N LEU A 52 -1.31 2.74 -15.89
CA LEU A 52 -0.81 3.14 -17.21
C LEU A 52 0.11 4.35 -17.08
N VAL A 53 1.19 4.39 -17.85
CA VAL A 53 2.08 5.57 -17.90
C VAL A 53 1.31 6.75 -18.49
N SER A 54 1.33 7.87 -17.78
CA SER A 54 0.56 9.07 -18.11
C SER A 54 1.17 9.95 -19.19
N ALA A 55 2.50 9.90 -19.39
CA ALA A 55 3.19 10.81 -20.31
C ALA A 55 4.54 10.28 -20.78
N GLY A 56 5.03 10.84 -21.89
CA GLY A 56 6.33 10.57 -22.49
C GLY A 56 6.33 9.37 -23.44
N PRO A 57 7.52 8.91 -23.88
CA PRO A 57 7.65 7.87 -24.90
C PRO A 57 7.02 6.50 -24.54
N LEU A 58 6.79 6.22 -23.26
CA LEU A 58 6.13 5.00 -22.77
C LEU A 58 4.66 5.23 -22.40
N GLN A 59 4.06 6.37 -22.73
CA GLN A 59 2.65 6.68 -22.43
C GLN A 59 1.70 5.56 -22.88
N GLY A 60 0.68 5.28 -22.06
CA GLY A 60 -0.32 4.23 -22.31
C GLY A 60 0.17 2.80 -22.08
N ARG A 61 1.47 2.59 -21.81
CA ARG A 61 1.98 1.26 -21.46
C ARG A 61 1.64 0.93 -20.00
N SER A 62 1.24 -0.31 -19.75
CA SER A 62 0.92 -0.77 -18.39
C SER A 62 2.16 -1.14 -17.60
N LEU A 63 2.08 -0.99 -16.27
CA LEU A 63 3.15 -1.41 -15.36
C LEU A 63 3.53 -2.88 -15.55
N TYR A 64 2.56 -3.77 -15.77
CA TYR A 64 2.81 -5.16 -16.11
C TYR A 64 3.72 -5.30 -17.33
N ARG A 65 3.37 -4.63 -18.44
CA ARG A 65 4.15 -4.69 -19.68
C ARG A 65 5.56 -4.15 -19.49
N LEU A 66 5.70 -3.07 -18.72
CA LEU A 66 7.01 -2.52 -18.39
C LEU A 66 7.84 -3.50 -17.56
N LEU A 67 7.23 -4.20 -16.59
CA LEU A 67 7.93 -5.20 -15.81
C LEU A 67 8.41 -6.38 -16.67
N GLN A 68 7.60 -6.84 -17.63
CA GLN A 68 7.98 -7.91 -18.55
C GLN A 68 9.11 -7.51 -19.51
N GLU A 69 9.14 -6.24 -19.95
CA GLU A 69 10.14 -5.77 -20.92
C GLU A 69 11.44 -5.30 -20.26
N TYR A 70 11.35 -4.51 -19.20
CA TYR A 70 12.51 -3.87 -18.57
C TYR A 70 13.02 -4.65 -17.35
N GLY A 71 12.20 -5.50 -16.74
CA GLY A 71 12.58 -6.35 -15.61
C GLY A 71 13.36 -5.61 -14.53
N ARG A 72 14.58 -6.09 -14.25
CA ARG A 72 15.49 -5.52 -13.24
C ARG A 72 15.86 -4.06 -13.48
N ARG A 73 15.82 -3.58 -14.73
CA ARG A 73 16.08 -2.16 -15.02
C ARG A 73 14.98 -1.24 -14.47
N LEU A 74 13.75 -1.77 -14.32
CA LEU A 74 12.62 -1.03 -13.78
C LEU A 74 12.58 -1.06 -12.24
N ILE A 75 12.81 -2.23 -11.64
CA ILE A 75 12.61 -2.46 -10.19
C ILE A 75 13.92 -2.55 -9.37
N GLY A 76 15.07 -2.53 -10.04
CA GLY A 76 16.38 -2.67 -9.41
C GLY A 76 16.81 -4.11 -9.12
N SER A 77 17.93 -4.22 -8.42
CA SER A 77 18.70 -5.46 -8.21
C SER A 77 18.86 -5.91 -6.75
N GLY A 78 18.17 -5.29 -5.79
CA GLY A 78 18.18 -5.67 -4.34
C GLY A 78 17.93 -7.16 -3.94
N PRO A 79 17.70 -7.43 -2.65
CA PRO A 79 17.76 -8.80 -2.11
C PRO A 79 16.47 -9.62 -2.30
N SER A 80 16.56 -10.69 -3.10
CA SER A 80 15.59 -11.78 -3.14
C SER A 80 15.24 -12.28 -1.74
N GLY A 81 14.01 -12.04 -1.29
CA GLY A 81 13.51 -12.60 -0.03
C GLY A 81 14.11 -11.95 1.23
N GLY A 82 14.52 -10.68 1.18
CA GLY A 82 14.93 -9.95 2.36
C GLY A 82 13.82 -9.88 3.42
N THR A 83 14.04 -10.53 4.56
CA THR A 83 13.33 -10.23 5.81
C THR A 83 13.41 -8.71 6.09
N GLU A 84 12.47 -8.17 6.86
CA GLU A 84 12.23 -6.74 7.23
C GLU A 84 13.44 -5.80 7.50
N ARG A 85 14.69 -6.26 7.48
CA ARG A 85 15.90 -5.54 7.92
C ARG A 85 16.78 -4.91 6.82
N ASP A 86 16.49 -5.10 5.53
CA ASP A 86 17.43 -4.71 4.46
C ASP A 86 17.13 -3.37 3.76
N PHE A 87 16.20 -2.56 4.28
CA PHE A 87 15.97 -1.21 3.74
C PHE A 87 17.03 -0.23 4.25
N PRO A 88 17.70 0.55 3.37
CA PRO A 88 18.57 1.64 3.81
C PRO A 88 17.74 2.67 4.59
N THR A 89 18.17 2.96 5.82
CA THR A 89 17.46 3.82 6.78
C THR A 89 17.66 5.33 6.52
N ALA A 90 18.41 5.70 5.48
CA ALA A 90 18.69 7.09 5.15
C ALA A 90 18.06 7.45 3.79
N PRO A 91 17.34 8.58 3.68
CA PRO A 91 16.85 9.06 2.39
C PRO A 91 18.04 9.43 1.48
N PRO A 92 17.96 9.16 0.17
CA PRO A 92 18.97 9.65 -0.76
C PRO A 92 18.97 11.18 -0.83
N GLU A 93 20.16 11.77 -0.92
CA GLU A 93 20.38 13.21 -1.05
C GLU A 93 19.59 13.79 -2.26
N PRO A 94 18.84 14.91 -2.08
CA PRO A 94 18.11 15.54 -3.17
C PRO A 94 19.05 15.97 -4.31
N GLY A 95 18.79 15.51 -5.53
CA GLY A 95 19.53 15.91 -6.73
C GLY A 95 20.77 15.07 -7.04
N ALA A 96 21.01 13.97 -6.32
CA ALA A 96 22.02 13.01 -6.74
C ALA A 96 21.66 12.46 -8.13
N PRO A 97 22.58 12.49 -9.11
CA PRO A 97 22.36 11.78 -10.37
C PRO A 97 22.12 10.30 -10.06
N ILE A 98 21.19 9.67 -10.76
CA ILE A 98 21.08 8.20 -10.80
C ILE A 98 22.39 7.73 -11.44
N GLY A 99 23.40 7.50 -10.60
CA GLY A 99 24.75 7.18 -11.03
C GLY A 99 24.81 5.83 -11.72
N PRO A 100 25.91 5.53 -12.43
CA PRO A 100 26.10 4.21 -13.00
C PRO A 100 26.06 3.15 -11.89
N GLU A 101 25.57 1.95 -12.22
CA GLU A 101 25.44 0.83 -11.29
C GLU A 101 26.70 0.67 -10.42
N PRO A 102 26.57 0.51 -9.09
CA PRO A 102 27.72 0.26 -8.25
C PRO A 102 28.41 -1.04 -8.68
N LYS A 103 29.64 -0.91 -9.17
CA LYS A 103 30.50 -2.06 -9.47
C LYS A 103 30.96 -2.68 -8.16
N GLY A 104 30.54 -3.91 -7.88
CA GLY A 104 31.09 -4.73 -6.79
C GLY A 104 30.13 -5.07 -5.65
N VAL A 105 28.82 -4.87 -5.79
CA VAL A 105 27.86 -5.53 -4.89
C VAL A 105 27.69 -6.96 -5.38
N GLU A 106 28.18 -7.94 -4.60
CA GLU A 106 27.90 -9.36 -4.83
C GLU A 106 26.39 -9.53 -5.03
N THR A 107 26.04 -10.17 -6.14
CA THR A 107 24.70 -10.15 -6.72
C THR A 107 23.70 -10.81 -5.79
N ALA A 108 23.01 -10.01 -4.98
CA ALA A 108 21.73 -10.41 -4.43
C ALA A 108 20.78 -10.62 -5.63
N SER A 109 20.40 -11.88 -5.84
CA SER A 109 19.74 -12.30 -7.07
C SER A 109 18.23 -12.20 -6.92
N TRP A 110 17.63 -11.01 -7.11
CA TRP A 110 16.18 -11.00 -7.39
C TRP A 110 15.88 -11.89 -8.59
N SER A 111 15.22 -13.00 -8.31
CA SER A 111 14.18 -13.48 -9.19
C SER A 111 13.10 -12.40 -9.25
N VAL A 112 12.57 -12.14 -10.44
CA VAL A 112 11.24 -11.53 -10.58
C VAL A 112 10.34 -12.22 -9.55
N PRO A 113 9.46 -11.51 -8.81
CA PRO A 113 8.50 -12.16 -7.91
C PRO A 113 7.93 -13.38 -8.62
N SER A 114 7.85 -14.53 -7.96
CA SER A 114 7.45 -15.79 -8.61
C SER A 114 6.15 -15.68 -9.41
N SER A 115 5.31 -14.69 -9.07
CA SER A 115 4.07 -14.30 -9.74
C SER A 115 4.23 -13.54 -11.07
N GLY A 116 5.42 -13.01 -11.40
CA GLY A 116 5.64 -12.13 -12.56
C GLY A 116 4.97 -10.75 -12.43
N ARG A 117 4.60 -10.34 -11.20
CA ARG A 117 3.85 -9.10 -10.90
C ARG A 117 4.67 -8.11 -10.09
N PHE A 118 4.31 -6.84 -10.17
CA PHE A 118 4.88 -5.81 -9.31
C PHE A 118 4.46 -6.05 -7.84
N PRO A 119 5.39 -5.97 -6.87
CA PRO A 119 5.16 -6.48 -5.52
C PRO A 119 4.33 -5.55 -4.62
N LEU A 120 4.11 -4.29 -5.02
CA LEU A 120 3.45 -3.29 -4.17
C LEU A 120 2.18 -2.72 -4.82
N LEU A 121 1.26 -2.28 -3.96
CA LEU A 121 0.11 -1.48 -4.32
C LEU A 121 0.18 -0.18 -3.52
N VAL A 122 0.29 0.95 -4.21
CA VAL A 122 0.41 2.27 -3.58
C VAL A 122 -0.88 3.04 -3.79
N LYS A 123 -1.43 3.61 -2.72
CA LYS A 123 -2.73 4.26 -2.74
C LYS A 123 -2.74 5.54 -1.90
N PHE A 124 -3.77 6.35 -2.08
CA PHE A 124 -4.29 7.23 -1.05
C PHE A 124 -5.69 6.75 -0.65
N LEU A 125 -6.03 6.79 0.63
CA LEU A 125 -7.36 6.43 1.15
C LEU A 125 -7.93 7.59 1.94
N ASP A 126 -9.13 8.06 1.58
CA ASP A 126 -9.91 9.06 2.33
C ASP A 126 -11.10 8.39 3.02
N ALA A 127 -10.92 8.02 4.28
CA ALA A 127 -11.97 7.44 5.10
C ALA A 127 -12.87 8.54 5.68
N ALA A 128 -13.94 8.88 4.98
CA ALA A 128 -14.99 9.75 5.52
C ALA A 128 -15.88 9.02 6.54
N GLN A 129 -15.86 7.68 6.55
CA GLN A 129 -16.53 6.83 7.53
C GLN A 129 -15.56 5.80 8.10
N THR A 130 -15.88 5.27 9.29
CA THR A 130 -15.11 4.18 9.91
C THR A 130 -15.20 2.93 9.05
N LEU A 131 -14.05 2.38 8.69
CA LEU A 131 -13.95 1.18 7.88
C LEU A 131 -14.16 -0.09 8.72
N SER A 132 -14.34 -1.21 8.03
CA SER A 132 -14.44 -2.52 8.68
C SER A 132 -13.17 -2.87 9.45
N VAL A 133 -13.35 -3.67 10.50
CA VAL A 133 -12.24 -4.37 11.16
C VAL A 133 -11.75 -5.48 10.25
N GLN A 134 -10.45 -5.52 10.01
CA GLN A 134 -9.80 -6.42 9.07
C GLN A 134 -8.60 -7.10 9.70
N VAL A 135 -8.26 -8.27 9.17
CA VAL A 135 -6.97 -8.93 9.38
C VAL A 135 -6.58 -9.56 8.06
N HIS A 136 -5.31 -9.40 7.69
CA HIS A 136 -4.78 -9.93 6.44
C HIS A 136 -3.92 -11.16 6.69
N PRO A 137 -3.98 -12.17 5.81
CA PRO A 137 -3.09 -13.32 5.89
C PRO A 137 -1.65 -12.91 5.52
N ASP A 138 -0.69 -13.66 6.03
CA ASP A 138 0.67 -13.69 5.48
C ASP A 138 0.75 -14.56 4.22
N ASP A 139 1.91 -14.61 3.56
CA ASP A 139 2.10 -15.39 2.33
C ASP A 139 1.89 -16.90 2.56
N THR A 140 2.29 -17.41 3.74
CA THR A 140 2.15 -18.83 4.09
C THR A 140 0.66 -19.19 4.20
N GLN A 141 -0.11 -18.36 4.90
CA GLN A 141 -1.55 -18.52 5.08
C GLN A 141 -2.30 -18.33 3.76
N ALA A 142 -1.95 -17.32 2.97
CA ALA A 142 -2.55 -17.08 1.66
C ALA A 142 -2.38 -18.28 0.73
N ALA A 143 -1.17 -18.88 0.69
CA ALA A 143 -0.90 -20.09 -0.06
C ALA A 143 -1.67 -21.30 0.49
N ALA A 144 -1.65 -21.51 1.81
CA ALA A 144 -2.34 -22.64 2.45
C ALA A 144 -3.87 -22.60 2.26
N TRP A 145 -4.45 -21.41 2.15
CA TRP A 145 -5.89 -21.22 1.91
C TRP A 145 -6.25 -21.06 0.43
N ASN A 146 -5.27 -21.21 -0.47
CA ASN A 146 -5.46 -21.08 -1.92
C ASN A 146 -6.14 -19.76 -2.32
N LEU A 147 -5.71 -18.66 -1.71
CA LEU A 147 -6.20 -17.33 -2.02
C LEU A 147 -5.67 -16.83 -3.37
N PRO A 148 -6.42 -15.97 -4.08
CA PRO A 148 -6.01 -15.46 -5.38
C PRO A 148 -4.82 -14.48 -5.31
N ASP A 149 -4.60 -13.87 -4.15
CA ASP A 149 -3.53 -12.90 -3.89
C ASP A 149 -2.54 -13.45 -2.85
N SER A 150 -1.33 -12.91 -2.83
CA SER A 150 -0.34 -13.13 -1.77
C SER A 150 -0.80 -12.53 -0.44
N GLY A 151 -0.01 -12.76 0.62
CA GLY A 151 -0.19 -12.10 1.90
C GLY A 151 -0.14 -10.58 1.77
N LYS A 152 -0.70 -9.90 2.77
CA LYS A 152 -0.83 -8.44 2.76
C LYS A 152 -0.35 -7.85 4.08
N THR A 153 0.91 -7.42 4.07
CA THR A 153 1.48 -6.47 5.02
C THR A 153 1.29 -5.06 4.47
N GLU A 154 0.98 -4.10 5.33
CA GLU A 154 0.74 -2.72 4.96
C GLU A 154 1.61 -1.75 5.76
N ALA A 155 1.77 -0.55 5.21
CA ALA A 155 2.25 0.61 5.94
C ALA A 155 1.35 1.79 5.56
N TRP A 156 0.98 2.61 6.54
CA TRP A 156 0.18 3.82 6.33
C TRP A 156 0.98 5.03 6.77
N VAL A 157 0.92 6.09 5.96
CA VAL A 157 1.38 7.42 6.35
C VAL A 157 0.17 8.34 6.49
N VAL A 158 -0.02 8.91 7.67
CA VAL A 158 -1.16 9.80 7.95
C VAL A 158 -0.90 11.15 7.31
N LEU A 159 -1.78 11.57 6.42
CA LEU A 159 -1.70 12.87 5.73
C LEU A 159 -2.62 13.91 6.38
N ALA A 160 -3.79 13.48 6.87
CA ALA A 160 -4.72 14.32 7.62
C ALA A 160 -5.58 13.46 8.55
N ALA A 161 -6.00 14.03 9.68
CA ALA A 161 -6.93 13.43 10.61
C ALA A 161 -7.79 14.52 11.26
N ASP A 162 -9.10 14.28 11.35
CA ASP A 162 -10.00 15.16 12.10
C ASP A 162 -9.79 14.98 13.62
N PRO A 163 -10.12 15.99 14.45
CA PRO A 163 -10.09 15.84 15.90
C PRO A 163 -10.99 14.68 16.36
N GLY A 164 -10.43 13.77 17.18
CA GLY A 164 -11.13 12.59 17.68
C GLY A 164 -11.19 11.41 16.70
N SER A 165 -10.61 11.53 15.50
CA SER A 165 -10.37 10.38 14.62
C SER A 165 -9.44 9.38 15.30
N VAL A 166 -9.65 8.09 15.03
CA VAL A 166 -8.87 7.02 15.65
C VAL A 166 -8.42 5.97 14.64
N ILE A 167 -7.21 5.45 14.83
CA ILE A 167 -6.74 4.23 14.17
C ILE A 167 -6.84 3.08 15.17
N TYR A 168 -7.32 1.94 14.69
CA TYR A 168 -7.30 0.68 15.42
C TYR A 168 -6.19 -0.19 14.88
N ALA A 169 -5.28 -0.64 15.74
CA ALA A 169 -4.19 -1.54 15.37
C ALA A 169 -3.81 -2.43 16.54
N GLY A 170 -4.04 -3.73 16.39
CA GLY A 170 -3.86 -4.75 17.41
C GLY A 170 -5.07 -4.92 18.33
N LEU A 171 -5.06 -6.02 19.09
CA LEU A 171 -6.00 -6.25 20.19
C LEU A 171 -5.47 -5.58 21.47
N ARG A 172 -6.37 -5.22 22.38
CA ARG A 172 -5.97 -4.81 23.74
C ARG A 172 -5.25 -5.95 24.47
N PRO A 173 -4.30 -5.64 25.38
CA PRO A 173 -3.62 -6.67 26.16
C PRO A 173 -4.59 -7.59 26.90
N GLY A 174 -4.33 -8.89 26.85
CA GLY A 174 -5.14 -9.91 27.53
C GLY A 174 -6.40 -10.37 26.77
N VAL A 175 -6.71 -9.79 25.60
CA VAL A 175 -7.84 -10.25 24.79
C VAL A 175 -7.55 -11.64 24.19
N GLY A 176 -8.31 -12.63 24.65
CA GLY A 176 -8.23 -14.01 24.16
C GLY A 176 -9.24 -14.34 23.06
N ARG A 177 -9.09 -15.54 22.46
CA ARG A 177 -9.96 -16.03 21.39
C ARG A 177 -11.45 -16.05 21.76
N GLU A 178 -11.79 -16.53 22.95
CA GLU A 178 -13.19 -16.65 23.38
C GLU A 178 -13.87 -15.30 23.51
N GLN A 179 -13.18 -14.32 24.11
CA GLN A 179 -13.65 -12.95 24.25
C GLN A 179 -13.86 -12.31 22.88
N LEU A 180 -12.91 -12.49 21.95
CA LEU A 180 -13.05 -11.97 20.59
C LEU A 180 -14.25 -12.60 19.86
N LEU A 181 -14.42 -13.92 19.95
CA LEU A 181 -15.58 -14.61 19.35
C LEU A 181 -16.91 -14.12 19.92
N GLN A 182 -16.98 -13.87 21.23
CA GLN A 182 -18.16 -13.30 21.86
C GLN A 182 -18.45 -11.88 21.35
N ALA A 183 -17.43 -11.02 21.28
CA ALA A 183 -17.58 -9.66 20.78
C ALA A 183 -17.99 -9.62 19.31
N VAL A 184 -17.51 -10.54 18.46
CA VAL A 184 -17.96 -10.67 17.06
C VAL A 184 -19.46 -10.94 17.01
N ARG A 185 -19.94 -11.91 17.81
CA ARG A 185 -21.37 -12.27 17.87
C ARG A 185 -22.25 -11.13 18.38
N GLN A 186 -21.70 -10.27 19.23
CA GLN A 186 -22.40 -9.14 19.84
C GLN A 186 -22.27 -7.83 19.04
N GLY A 187 -21.39 -7.79 18.03
CA GLY A 187 -21.10 -6.58 17.27
C GLY A 187 -20.24 -5.56 18.02
N THR A 188 -19.51 -5.97 19.07
CA THR A 188 -18.72 -5.10 19.96
C THR A 188 -17.21 -5.24 19.77
N CYS A 189 -16.75 -5.86 18.67
CA CYS A 189 -15.32 -6.10 18.40
C CYS A 189 -14.44 -4.86 18.53
N ALA A 190 -14.92 -3.70 18.09
CA ALA A 190 -14.16 -2.45 18.12
C ALA A 190 -13.71 -2.08 19.54
N GLU A 191 -14.48 -2.47 20.56
CA GLU A 191 -14.12 -2.23 21.95
C GLU A 191 -12.85 -2.99 22.32
N LEU A 192 -12.65 -4.20 21.79
CA LEU A 192 -11.49 -5.05 22.11
C LEU A 192 -10.20 -4.63 21.40
N LEU A 193 -10.25 -3.67 20.48
CA LEU A 193 -9.10 -3.24 19.69
C LEU A 193 -8.28 -2.19 20.45
N HIS A 194 -6.96 -2.24 20.31
CA HIS A 194 -6.10 -1.13 20.69
C HIS A 194 -6.34 0.02 19.70
N ARG A 195 -6.55 1.24 20.24
CA ARG A 195 -6.84 2.43 19.44
C ARG A 195 -6.00 3.62 19.90
N PHE A 196 -5.68 4.50 18.97
CA PHE A 196 -4.95 5.74 19.24
C PHE A 196 -5.40 6.83 18.26
N GLU A 197 -5.22 8.09 18.67
CA GLU A 197 -5.47 9.25 17.81
C GLU A 197 -4.22 9.54 16.97
N PRO A 198 -4.30 9.43 15.64
CA PRO A 198 -3.17 9.69 14.76
C PRO A 198 -2.94 11.20 14.54
N LYS A 199 -1.72 11.55 14.13
CA LYS A 199 -1.35 12.89 13.69
C LYS A 199 -0.77 12.86 12.28
N PRO A 200 -0.91 13.94 11.49
CA PRO A 200 -0.21 14.06 10.21
C PRO A 200 1.29 13.82 10.37
N GLY A 201 1.84 12.96 9.51
CA GLY A 201 3.23 12.50 9.56
C GLY A 201 3.46 11.21 10.34
N ASP A 202 2.48 10.70 11.08
CA ASP A 202 2.60 9.38 11.72
C ASP A 202 2.71 8.28 10.66
N CYS A 203 3.62 7.33 10.91
CA CYS A 203 3.80 6.14 10.09
C CYS A 203 3.40 4.90 10.90
N ILE A 204 2.45 4.13 10.38
CA ILE A 204 1.92 2.94 11.02
C ILE A 204 2.28 1.74 10.16
N PHE A 205 3.10 0.85 10.69
CA PHE A 205 3.41 -0.43 10.04
C PHE A 205 2.45 -1.51 10.55
N LEU A 206 1.84 -2.25 9.64
CA LEU A 206 0.82 -3.27 9.90
C LEU A 206 1.27 -4.60 9.28
N PRO A 207 2.07 -5.39 10.02
CA PRO A 207 2.40 -6.74 9.60
C PRO A 207 1.12 -7.57 9.36
N ALA A 208 1.17 -8.46 8.37
CA ALA A 208 0.13 -9.48 8.19
C ALA A 208 -0.19 -10.20 9.53
N GLY A 209 -1.46 -10.51 9.75
CA GLY A 209 -1.98 -11.04 11.01
C GLY A 209 -2.38 -9.98 12.04
N THR A 210 -2.03 -8.70 11.84
CA THR A 210 -2.48 -7.60 12.71
C THR A 210 -3.95 -7.29 12.45
N VAL A 211 -4.79 -7.31 13.49
CA VAL A 211 -6.18 -6.83 13.40
C VAL A 211 -6.17 -5.30 13.39
N HIS A 212 -6.82 -4.67 12.42
CA HIS A 212 -6.78 -3.22 12.27
C HIS A 212 -8.04 -2.64 11.59
N ALA A 213 -8.24 -1.33 11.73
CA ALA A 213 -9.26 -0.55 11.03
C ALA A 213 -8.86 0.93 10.97
N LEU A 214 -9.28 1.62 9.92
CA LEU A 214 -9.17 3.07 9.81
C LEU A 214 -10.48 3.71 10.27
N GLY A 215 -10.43 4.61 11.27
CA GLY A 215 -11.58 5.39 11.69
C GLY A 215 -11.97 6.48 10.69
N ALA A 216 -13.18 7.01 10.85
CA ALA A 216 -13.65 8.15 10.07
C ALA A 216 -12.76 9.39 10.26
N GLY A 217 -12.71 10.23 9.23
CA GLY A 217 -12.01 11.51 9.24
C GLY A 217 -10.51 11.43 8.94
N ILE A 218 -10.02 10.29 8.42
CA ILE A 218 -8.59 10.05 8.21
C ILE A 218 -8.26 9.94 6.73
N LEU A 219 -7.19 10.62 6.32
CA LEU A 219 -6.55 10.48 5.02
C LEU A 219 -5.16 9.85 5.21
N VAL A 220 -4.91 8.72 4.54
CA VAL A 220 -3.59 8.03 4.54
C VAL A 220 -3.06 7.81 3.12
N ALA A 221 -1.75 7.61 3.01
CA ALA A 221 -1.07 6.97 1.88
C ALA A 221 -0.59 5.56 2.26
#